data_AF-A0A7S3X8S0-F1
#
_entry.id   AF-A0A7S3X8S0-F1
#
_cell.length_a   1.000
_cell.length_b   1.000
_cell.length_c   1.000
_cell.angle_alpha   90.00
_cell.angle_beta   90.00
_cell.angle_gamma   90.00
#
_symmetry.space_group_name_H-M   'P 1'
#
loop_
_entity.id
_entity.type
_entity.pdbx_description
1 polymer ?
#
loop_
_entity_poly.entity_id
_entity_poly.type
_entity_poly.pdbx_seq_one_letter_code
_entity_poly.pdbx_strand_id
1 'polypeptide(L)'
;YDYRGRQTRTRSGKLCQRWGTQNDPHNFTWTPDNYPGTGLVENYCRNPTNASTIWCMTSDASMRWEICYPVGVLQPACPEGYEITSQTMRDVLEYTSYILWGLGVLW
;
A
#
# COMPACT_ATOMS: atom_id res chain seq x y z
N TYR A 1 14.96 -8.26 -2.34
CA TYR A 1 14.42 -8.96 -3.52
C TYR A 1 13.37 -10.02 -3.17
N ASP A 2 13.16 -10.37 -1.88
CA ASP A 2 12.23 -11.44 -1.48
C ASP A 2 10.96 -10.94 -0.77
N TYR A 3 10.44 -9.77 -1.17
CA TYR A 3 9.18 -9.30 -0.58
C TYR A 3 8.01 -10.19 -1.06
N ARG A 4 7.31 -10.81 -0.10
CA ARG A 4 6.15 -11.68 -0.34
C ARG A 4 4.84 -11.17 0.27
N GLY A 5 4.83 -9.95 0.76
CA GLY A 5 3.61 -9.32 1.27
C GLY A 5 2.57 -9.09 0.17
N ARG A 6 1.33 -8.82 0.59
CA ARG A 6 0.14 -8.64 -0.27
C ARG A 6 -0.19 -7.16 -0.50
N GLN A 7 0.84 -6.33 -0.71
CA GLN A 7 0.63 -4.92 -1.07
C GLN A 7 0.07 -4.85 -2.48
N THR A 8 -1.09 -4.21 -2.65
CA THR A 8 -1.82 -4.08 -3.92
C THR A 8 -1.95 -2.63 -4.38
N ARG A 9 -1.43 -1.67 -3.61
CA ARG A 9 -1.49 -0.25 -3.92
C ARG A 9 -0.11 0.40 -3.95
N THR A 10 0.03 1.39 -4.82
CA THR A 10 1.24 2.20 -4.98
C THR A 10 1.35 3.24 -3.86
N ARG A 11 2.44 4.01 -3.82
CA ARG A 11 2.61 5.11 -2.86
C ARG A 11 1.50 6.14 -2.94
N SER A 12 1.06 6.51 -4.14
CA SER A 12 -0.05 7.44 -4.34
C SER A 12 -1.45 6.80 -4.19
N GLY A 13 -1.53 5.54 -3.72
CA GLY A 13 -2.79 4.84 -3.50
C GLY A 13 -3.45 4.30 -4.76
N LYS A 14 -2.77 4.28 -5.91
CA LYS A 14 -3.30 3.66 -7.15
C LYS A 14 -3.31 2.15 -7.01
N LEU A 15 -4.30 1.50 -7.60
CA LEU A 15 -4.41 0.05 -7.62
C LEU A 15 -3.38 -0.53 -8.59
N CYS A 16 -2.74 -1.64 -8.22
CA CYS A 16 -1.85 -2.37 -9.10
C CYS A 16 -2.63 -3.20 -10.12
N GLN A 17 -2.12 -3.23 -11.35
CA GLN A 17 -2.52 -4.16 -12.41
C GLN A 17 -1.99 -5.56 -12.10
N ARG A 18 -2.77 -6.59 -12.46
CA ARG A 18 -2.41 -8.00 -12.26
C ARG A 18 -1.24 -8.40 -13.15
N TRP A 19 -0.24 -9.07 -12.59
CA TRP A 19 0.87 -9.63 -13.35
C TRP A 19 0.37 -10.69 -14.33
N GLY A 20 0.83 -10.61 -15.58
CA GLY A 20 0.39 -11.51 -16.65
C GLY A 20 -0.83 -11.01 -17.43
N THR A 21 -1.61 -10.07 -16.90
CA THR A 21 -2.71 -9.45 -17.65
C THR A 21 -2.16 -8.39 -18.59
N GLN A 22 -2.37 -8.57 -19.89
CA GLN A 22 -2.05 -7.59 -20.93
C GLN A 22 -3.28 -6.72 -21.22
N ASN A 23 -3.06 -5.49 -21.70
CA ASN A 23 -4.08 -4.52 -22.11
C ASN A 23 -5.07 -4.07 -21.02
N ASP A 24 -4.67 -4.05 -19.75
CA ASP A 24 -5.54 -3.63 -18.63
C ASP A 24 -4.86 -2.73 -17.58
N PRO A 25 -4.41 -1.51 -17.92
CA PRO A 25 -4.37 -0.87 -19.24
C PRO A 25 -3.00 -1.00 -19.92
N HIS A 26 -1.98 -1.54 -19.24
CA HIS A 26 -0.61 -1.56 -19.76
C HIS A 26 -0.20 -2.94 -20.27
N ASN A 27 0.63 -2.95 -21.31
CA ASN A 27 1.33 -4.15 -21.78
C ASN A 27 2.74 -4.20 -21.22
N PHE A 28 3.22 -5.38 -20.81
CA PHE A 28 4.54 -5.56 -20.23
C PHE A 28 5.07 -7.00 -20.34
N THR A 29 6.39 -7.15 -20.31
CA THR A 29 7.07 -8.44 -20.48
C THR A 29 7.28 -9.21 -19.18
N TRP A 30 7.10 -8.55 -18.02
CA TRP A 30 7.22 -9.16 -16.68
C TRP A 30 5.99 -9.99 -16.34
N THR A 31 5.85 -11.14 -16.97
CA THR A 31 4.81 -12.12 -16.68
C THR A 31 5.35 -13.24 -15.79
N PRO A 32 4.47 -13.97 -15.07
CA PRO A 32 4.87 -15.14 -14.29
C PRO A 32 5.59 -16.20 -15.16
N ASP A 33 5.19 -16.30 -16.44
CA ASP A 33 5.78 -17.24 -17.40
C ASP A 33 7.22 -16.84 -17.81
N ASN A 34 7.46 -15.54 -18.02
CA ASN A 34 8.77 -15.03 -18.43
C ASN A 34 9.76 -14.89 -17.27
N TYR A 35 9.25 -14.69 -16.05
CA TYR A 35 10.06 -14.48 -14.84
C TYR A 35 9.68 -15.48 -13.74
N PRO A 36 9.85 -16.79 -13.97
CA PRO A 36 9.53 -17.79 -12.96
C PRO A 36 10.36 -17.58 -11.69
N GLY A 37 9.77 -17.86 -10.53
CA GLY A 37 10.46 -17.72 -9.23
C GLY A 37 10.55 -16.30 -8.66
N THR A 38 10.13 -15.26 -9.40
CA THR A 38 10.11 -13.88 -8.88
C THR A 38 8.88 -13.58 -8.01
N GLY A 39 7.92 -14.50 -7.96
CA GLY A 39 6.72 -14.40 -7.13
C GLY A 39 5.70 -13.38 -7.65
N LEU A 40 5.65 -13.17 -8.97
CA LEU A 40 4.63 -12.36 -9.66
C LEU A 40 3.29 -13.06 -9.56
N VAL A 41 2.55 -12.77 -8.49
CA VAL A 41 1.25 -13.38 -8.16
C VAL A 41 0.24 -12.26 -8.00
N GLU A 42 -0.95 -12.45 -8.57
CA GLU A 42 -2.04 -11.47 -8.55
C GLU A 42 -1.54 -10.08 -8.99
N ASN A 43 -1.93 -9.02 -8.31
CA ASN A 43 -1.46 -7.65 -8.50
C ASN A 43 -0.54 -7.19 -7.36
N TYR A 44 0.22 -8.11 -6.74
CA TYR A 44 1.06 -7.74 -5.61
C TYR A 44 2.33 -7.00 -6.03
N CYS A 45 2.73 -5.96 -5.31
CA CYS A 45 3.96 -5.25 -5.61
C CYS A 45 5.19 -6.19 -5.48
N ARG A 46 6.04 -6.18 -6.51
CA ARG A 46 7.22 -7.04 -6.64
C ARG A 46 8.38 -6.28 -7.25
N ASN A 47 9.53 -6.91 -7.33
CA ASN A 47 10.72 -6.33 -7.93
C ASN A 47 11.45 -7.36 -8.79
N PRO A 48 10.96 -7.62 -10.01
CA PRO A 48 11.60 -8.55 -10.94
C PRO A 48 12.86 -7.97 -11.61
N THR A 49 13.07 -6.64 -11.56
CA THR A 49 14.14 -5.93 -12.30
C THR A 49 15.33 -5.48 -11.46
N ASN A 50 15.40 -5.92 -10.19
CA ASN A 50 16.43 -5.48 -9.24
C ASN A 50 16.47 -3.94 -9.03
N ALA A 51 15.30 -3.31 -9.05
CA ALA A 51 15.12 -1.89 -8.72
C ALA A 51 15.39 -1.60 -7.23
N SER A 52 15.38 -0.33 -6.83
CA SER A 52 15.63 0.09 -5.44
C SER A 52 14.58 -0.40 -4.44
N THR A 53 13.31 -0.50 -4.85
CA THR A 53 12.19 -0.97 -4.01
C THR A 53 11.19 -1.78 -4.83
N ILE A 54 10.16 -2.31 -4.17
CA ILE A 54 9.03 -2.98 -4.83
C ILE A 54 8.17 -1.98 -5.59
N TRP A 55 7.60 -2.43 -6.70
CA TRP A 55 6.77 -1.62 -7.58
C TRP A 55 5.71 -2.51 -8.22
N CYS A 56 4.76 -1.88 -8.89
CA CYS A 56 3.79 -2.57 -9.73
C CYS A 56 3.43 -1.70 -10.94
N MET A 57 2.91 -2.36 -11.98
CA MET A 57 2.16 -1.66 -13.02
C MET A 57 0.87 -1.16 -12.40
N THR A 58 0.42 0.06 -12.73
CA THR A 58 -0.82 0.60 -12.14
C THR A 58 -2.01 0.32 -13.04
N SER A 59 -3.21 0.21 -12.49
CA SER A 59 -4.44 0.11 -13.30
C SER A 59 -4.86 1.44 -13.93
N ASP A 60 -4.11 2.53 -13.69
CA ASP A 60 -4.37 3.86 -14.22
C ASP A 60 -3.62 4.05 -15.55
N ALA A 61 -4.34 4.39 -16.62
CA ALA A 61 -3.76 4.60 -17.94
C ALA A 61 -2.75 5.76 -17.98
N SER A 62 -2.89 6.74 -17.08
CA SER A 62 -1.99 7.90 -16.98
C SER A 62 -0.66 7.59 -16.30
N MET A 63 -0.59 6.50 -15.52
CA MET A 63 0.59 6.13 -14.74
C MET A 63 0.97 4.68 -15.02
N ARG A 64 2.00 4.46 -15.84
CA ARG A 64 2.38 3.12 -16.28
C ARG A 64 2.78 2.19 -15.12
N TRP A 65 3.63 2.68 -14.24
CA TRP A 65 4.11 1.95 -13.07
C TRP A 65 4.45 2.93 -11.97
N GLU A 66 4.39 2.48 -10.73
CA GLU A 66 4.78 3.28 -9.58
C GLU A 66 5.35 2.36 -8.50
N ILE A 67 6.22 2.92 -7.67
CA ILE A 67 6.75 2.23 -6.50
C ILE A 67 5.67 2.04 -5.43
N CYS A 68 5.84 1.01 -4.61
CA CYS A 68 4.95 0.70 -3.49
C CYS A 68 5.70 0.75 -2.16
N TYR A 69 4.94 0.90 -1.07
CA TYR A 69 5.44 0.65 0.27
C TYR A 69 5.13 -0.79 0.71
N PRO A 70 6.11 -1.53 1.28
CA PRO A 70 5.84 -2.87 1.78
C PRO A 70 4.83 -2.83 2.93
N VAL A 71 3.89 -3.77 2.93
CA VAL A 71 2.99 -4.02 4.08
C VAL A 71 3.61 -5.05 5.00
N GLY A 72 3.31 -4.97 6.29
CA GLY A 72 3.86 -5.89 7.31
C GLY A 72 5.31 -5.60 7.70
N VAL A 73 5.91 -4.54 7.15
CA VAL A 73 7.10 -3.91 7.72
C VAL A 73 6.57 -2.80 8.62
N LEU A 74 7.03 -2.73 9.87
CA LEU A 74 6.77 -1.57 10.73
C LEU A 74 7.33 -0.36 10.00
N GLN A 75 6.45 0.43 9.37
CA GLN A 75 6.88 1.66 8.71
C GLN A 75 7.33 2.62 9.82
N PRO A 76 8.55 3.18 9.75
CA PRO A 76 8.90 4.27 10.63
C PRO A 76 8.02 5.47 10.29
N ALA A 77 7.16 5.83 11.24
CA ALA A 77 6.17 6.92 11.24
C ALA A 77 5.24 6.98 10.01
N CYS A 78 3.94 6.83 10.26
CA CYS A 78 2.85 6.97 9.29
C CYS A 78 3.02 8.23 8.42
N PRO A 79 3.34 8.13 7.11
CA PRO A 79 3.65 9.30 6.28
C PRO A 79 2.44 10.21 6.04
N GLU A 80 1.22 9.66 6.16
CA GLU A 80 -0.05 10.41 6.12
C GLU A 80 -0.73 10.47 7.50
N GLY A 81 -0.10 9.90 8.53
CA GLY A 81 -0.63 9.99 9.89
C GLY A 81 -0.21 11.30 10.53
N TYR A 82 -1.15 11.95 11.22
CA TYR A 82 -0.80 13.08 12.07
C TYR A 82 -0.42 12.56 13.46
N GLU A 83 0.81 12.84 13.90
CA GLU A 83 1.22 12.62 15.28
C GLU A 83 0.85 13.84 16.13
N ILE A 84 -0.06 13.66 17.09
CA ILE A 84 -0.36 14.68 18.11
C ILE A 84 0.82 14.68 19.09
N THR A 85 1.78 15.61 18.99
CA THR A 85 2.95 15.60 19.90
C THR A 85 2.60 15.97 21.35
N SER A 86 1.56 16.79 21.55
CA SER A 86 1.16 17.30 22.87
C SER A 86 0.39 16.26 23.70
N GLN A 87 0.89 15.96 24.90
CA GLN A 87 0.19 15.07 25.85
C GLN A 87 -1.20 15.60 26.20
N THR A 88 -1.35 16.91 26.42
CA THR A 88 -2.64 17.52 26.76
C THR A 88 -3.67 17.30 25.65
N MET A 89 -3.25 17.37 24.39
CA MET A 89 -4.15 17.16 23.26
C MET A 89 -4.51 15.68 23.08
N ARG A 90 -3.59 14.75 23.41
CA ARG A 90 -3.90 13.31 23.48
C ARG A 90 -4.97 13.05 24.55
N ASP A 91 -4.78 13.61 25.74
CA ASP A 91 -5.72 13.44 26.86
C ASP A 91 -7.09 14.03 26.51
N VAL A 92 -7.16 15.22 25.90
CA VAL A 92 -8.43 15.83 25.45
C VAL A 92 -9.16 14.95 24.44
N LEU A 93 -8.46 14.41 23.43
CA LEU A 93 -9.06 13.51 22.45
C LEU A 93 -9.58 12.22 23.10
N GLU A 94 -8.84 11.68 24.07
CA GLU A 94 -9.26 10.50 24.81
C GLU A 94 -10.52 10.78 25.64
N TYR A 95 -10.52 11.82 26.48
CA TYR A 95 -11.68 12.16 27.32
C TYR A 95 -12.92 12.50 26.50
N THR A 96 -12.76 13.25 25.41
CA THR A 96 -13.88 13.59 24.52
C THR A 96 -14.47 12.34 23.87
N SER A 97 -13.65 11.35 23.51
CA SER A 97 -14.14 10.07 23.00
C SER A 97 -15.01 9.32 24.02
N TYR A 98 -14.62 9.31 25.31
CA TYR A 98 -15.40 8.68 26.37
C TYR A 98 -16.71 9.41 26.65
N ILE A 99 -16.70 10.75 26.63
CA ILE A 99 -17.91 11.56 26.82
C ILE A 99 -18.89 11.30 25.67
N LEU A 100 -18.42 11.30 24.41
CA LEU A 100 -19.25 11.01 23.25
C LEU A 100 -19.85 9.59 23.33
N TRP A 101 -19.05 8.60 23.73
CA TRP A 101 -19.53 7.24 23.96
C TRP A 101 -20.58 7.16 25.08
N GLY A 102 -20.32 7.81 26.23
CA GLY A 102 -21.23 7.81 27.36
C GLY A 102 -22.56 8.48 27.06
N LEU A 103 -22.55 9.60 26.33
CA LEU A 103 -23.76 10.27 25.86
C LEU A 103 -24.54 9.41 24.86
N GLY A 104 -23.83 8.65 24.00
CA GLY A 104 -24.45 7.72 23.06
C GLY A 104 -25.10 6.50 23.72
N VAL A 105 -24.70 6.12 24.94
CA VAL A 105 -25.34 5.05 25.73
C VAL A 105 -26.56 5.54 26.49
N LEU A 106 -26.64 6.86 26.75
CA LEU A 106 -27.75 7.51 27.44
C LEU A 106 -28.90 7.92 26.49
N TRP A 107 -28.78 7.64 25.19
CA TRP A 107 -29.80 7.87 24.16
C TRP A 107 -30.28 6.53 23.59
#